data_AF-A0A920H6A2-F1
#
_entry.id   AF-A0A920H6A2-F1
#
_cell.length_a   1.000
_cell.length_b   1.000
_cell.length_c   1.000
_cell.angle_alpha   90.00
_cell.angle_beta   90.00
_cell.angle_gamma   90.00
#
_symmetry.space_group_name_H-M   'P 1'
#
loop_
_entity.id
_entity.type
_entity.pdbx_description
1 polymer ?
#
loop_
_entity_poly.entity_id
_entity_poly.type
_entity_poly.pdbx_seq_one_letter_code
_entity_poly.pdbx_strand_id
1 'polypeptide(L)' 'MGETGPCGPCTEIFYDYGDSYRGNPPGTGDEGERYVEIWNLVFMQYNRKVTVNYMTYRNLV' A
#
# COMPACT_ATOMS: atom_id res chain seq x y z
N MET A 1 1.29 -6.29 -3.23
CA MET A 1 0.31 -6.33 -4.34
C MET A 1 1.03 -6.61 -5.65
N GLY A 2 0.46 -7.43 -6.54
CA GLY A 2 1.03 -7.77 -7.85
C GLY A 2 0.87 -6.67 -8.92
N GLU A 3 1.45 -6.90 -10.09
CA GLU A 3 1.43 -5.93 -11.21
C GLU A 3 0.04 -5.75 -11.85
N THR A 4 -0.84 -6.74 -11.73
CA THR A 4 -2.24 -6.69 -12.17
C THR A 4 -3.18 -7.25 -11.10
N GLY A 5 -4.46 -6.88 -11.17
CA GLY A 5 -5.53 -7.45 -10.35
C GLY A 5 -6.28 -6.44 -9.48
N PRO A 6 -7.28 -6.90 -8.72
CA PRO A 6 -8.10 -6.06 -7.85
C PRO A 6 -7.24 -5.30 -6.82
N CYS A 7 -7.47 -4.00 -6.70
CA CYS A 7 -6.80 -3.15 -5.74
C CYS A 7 -7.72 -2.03 -5.26
N GLY A 8 -7.30 -1.29 -4.24
CA GLY A 8 -8.08 -0.21 -3.69
C GLY A 8 -7.37 0.46 -2.52
N PRO A 9 -7.93 1.58 -2.03
CA PRO A 9 -7.45 2.19 -0.79
C PRO A 9 -7.62 1.20 0.37
N CYS A 10 -6.68 1.24 1.32
CA CYS A 10 -6.72 0.43 2.53
C CYS A 10 -6.81 1.31 3.78
N THR A 11 -7.29 0.73 4.86
CA THR A 11 -7.12 1.25 6.22
C THR A 11 -6.48 0.15 7.05
N GLU A 12 -5.53 0.55 7.89
CA GLU A 12 -4.73 -0.36 8.70
C GLU A 12 -5.02 -0.13 10.18
N ILE A 13 -5.08 -1.21 10.95
CA ILE A 13 -5.29 -1.19 12.40
C ILE A 13 -4.00 -1.60 13.07
N PHE A 14 -3.50 -0.72 13.93
CA PHE A 14 -2.28 -0.91 14.71
C PHE A 14 -2.61 -1.12 16.19
N TYR A 15 -1.80 -1.95 16.85
CA TYR A 15 -1.85 -2.14 18.31
C TYR A 15 -0.59 -1.59 18.96
N ASP A 16 -0.78 -0.83 20.04
CA ASP A 16 0.31 -0.30 20.86
C ASP A 16 0.67 -1.33 21.95
N TYR A 17 1.88 -1.89 21.88
CA TYR A 17 2.42 -2.76 22.93
C TYR A 17 2.79 -1.99 24.22
N GLY A 18 2.82 -0.66 24.16
CA GLY A 18 3.07 0.23 25.29
C GLY A 18 4.47 0.85 25.27
N ASP A 19 4.69 1.78 26.21
CA ASP A 19 5.91 2.61 26.30
C ASP A 19 7.21 1.82 26.54
N SER A 20 7.12 0.53 26.86
CA SER A 20 8.28 -0.36 26.98
C SER A 20 8.96 -0.65 25.64
N TYR A 21 8.25 -0.42 24.52
CA TYR A 21 8.75 -0.65 23.18
C TYR A 21 9.05 0.68 22.48
N ARG A 22 10.12 0.70 21.69
CA ARG A 22 10.46 1.86 20.84
C ARG A 22 9.60 1.84 19.59
N GLY A 23 9.20 3.02 19.14
CA GLY A 23 8.47 3.21 17.89
C GLY A 23 7.61 4.46 17.96
N ASN A 24 7.54 5.18 16.85
CA ASN A 24 6.67 6.35 16.73
C ASN A 24 5.32 5.94 16.13
N PRO A 25 4.27 6.76 16.32
CA PRO A 25 2.96 6.49 15.74
C PRO A 25 3.04 6.26 14.22
N PRO A 26 2.19 5.38 13.66
CA PRO A 26 2.20 5.08 12.24
C PRO A 26 2.08 6.36 11.40
N GLY A 27 2.94 6.50 10.39
CA GLY A 27 2.99 7.67 9.49
C GLY A 27 4.04 8.74 9.81
N THR A 28 4.79 8.61 10.92
CA THR A 28 5.90 9.54 11.26
C THR A 28 7.28 9.03 10.87
N GLY A 29 7.37 7.86 10.23
CA GLY A 29 8.56 7.35 9.55
C GLY A 29 9.53 6.53 10.40
N ASP A 30 9.42 6.55 11.73
CA ASP A 30 10.23 5.70 12.62
C ASP A 30 9.40 4.47 13.04
N GLU A 31 9.59 3.39 12.29
CA GLU A 31 8.93 2.10 12.49
C GLU A 31 9.67 1.32 13.57
N GLY A 32 9.07 1.24 14.76
CA GLY A 32 9.55 0.39 15.84
C GLY A 32 8.52 -0.67 16.23
N GLU A 33 8.90 -1.58 17.12
CA GLU A 33 8.05 -2.70 17.56
C GLU A 33 6.86 -2.26 18.43
N ARG A 34 6.75 -0.97 18.77
CA ARG A 34 5.67 -0.44 19.59
C ARG A 34 4.30 -0.53 18.91
N TYR A 35 4.21 -0.11 17.64
CA TYR A 35 2.95 -0.08 16.89
C TYR A 35 2.98 -1.16 15.82
N VAL A 36 2.37 -2.31 16.09
CA VAL A 36 2.34 -3.43 15.13
C VAL A 36 1.01 -3.45 14.39
N GLU A 37 1.09 -3.59 13.06
CA GLU A 37 -0.08 -3.79 12.20
C GLU A 37 -0.70 -5.16 12.51
N ILE A 38 -1.95 -5.13 13.01
CA ILE A 38 -2.72 -6.36 13.27
C ILE A 38 -3.59 -6.69 12.06
N TRP A 39 -4.13 -5.65 11.39
CA TRP A 39 -5.12 -5.86 10.34
C TRP A 39 -5.01 -4.83 9.23
N ASN A 40 -4.94 -5.33 7.99
CA ASN A 40 -5.12 -4.56 6.76
C ASN A 40 -6.55 -4.73 6.19
N LEU A 41 -7.35 -3.67 6.16
CA LEU A 41 -8.68 -3.67 5.54
C LEU A 41 -8.61 -3.01 4.16
N VAL A 42 -8.61 -3.83 3.12
CA VAL A 42 -8.57 -3.35 1.73
C VAL A 42 -9.99 -3.13 1.21
N PHE A 43 -10.33 -1.88 0.88
CA PHE A 43 -11.57 -1.54 0.20
C PHE A 43 -11.35 -1.64 -1.32
N MET A 44 -11.61 -2.82 -1.88
CA MET A 44 -11.44 -3.05 -3.32
C MET A 44 -12.31 -2.09 -4.14
N GLN A 45 -11.69 -1.25 -4.96
CA GLN A 45 -12.36 -0.23 -5.78
C GLN A 45 -11.93 -0.27 -7.25
N TYR A 46 -10.76 -0.82 -7.53
CA TYR A 46 -10.12 -0.78 -8.85
C TYR A 46 -9.65 -2.16 -9.26
N ASN A 47 -9.37 -2.31 -10.55
CA ASN A 47 -8.67 -3.48 -11.09
C ASN A 47 -7.47 -2.97 -11.90
N ARG A 48 -6.28 -3.14 -11.34
CA ARG A 48 -5.02 -2.69 -11.95
C ARG A 48 -4.77 -3.50 -13.22
N LYS A 49 -4.67 -2.81 -14.35
CA LYS A 49 -4.24 -3.39 -15.62
C LYS A 49 -2.82 -2.95 -15.92
N VAL A 50 -2.01 -3.84 -16.50
CA VAL A 50 -0.75 -3.44 -17.12
C VAL A 50 -1.09 -2.55 -18.31
N THR A 51 -0.78 -1.27 -18.17
CA THR A 51 -0.84 -0.35 -19.31
C THR A 51 0.49 -0.45 -20.02
N VAL A 52 0.55 -1.20 -21.12
CA VAL A 52 1.68 -1.12 -22.03
C VAL A 52 1.53 0.23 -22.75
N ASN A 53 2.37 1.20 -22.40
CA ASN A 53 2.45 2.44 -23.17
C ASN A 53 3.00 2.07 -24.56
N TYR A 54 2.12 1.91 -25.55
CA TYR A 54 2.53 1.88 -26.95
C TYR A 54 3.05 3.27 -27.33
N MET A 55 4.26 3.62 -26.92
CA MET A 55 4.99 4.71 -27.54
C MET A 55 5.41 4.25 -28.95
N THR A 56 4.96 5.02 -29.95
CA THR A 56 5.49 5.15 -31.32
C THR A 56 5.36 3.96 -32.30
N TYR A 57 4.16 3.79 -32.89
CA TYR A 57 4.01 3.32 -34.28
C TYR A 57 2.82 3.99 -34.99
N ARG A 58 2.72 5.32 -34.91
CA ARG A 58 1.88 6.10 -35.84
C ARG A 58 2.67 7.29 -36.34
N ASN A 59 3.39 7.07 -37.44
CA ASN A 59 3.60 8.00 -38.57
C ASN A 59 4.68 7.44 -39.51
N LEU A 60 4.38 6.31 -40.15
CA LEU A 60 5.00 5.92 -41.42
C LEU A 60 3.87 5.54 -42.38
N VAL A 61 3.15 6.55 -42.85
CA VAL A 61 2.43 6.59 -44.14
C VAL A 61 2.60 7.99 -44.71
#